data_AF-A0A450XF73-F1
#
_entry.id   AF-A0A450XF73-F1
#
_cell.length_a   1.000
_cell.length_b   1.000
_cell.length_c   1.000
_cell.angle_alpha   90.00
_cell.angle_beta   90.00
_cell.angle_gamma   90.00
#
_symmetry.space_group_name_H-M   'P 1'
#
loop_
_entity.id
_entity.type
_entity.pdbx_description
1 polymer ?
#
loop_
_entity_poly.entity_id
_entity_poly.type
_entity_poly.pdbx_seq_one_letter_code
_entity_poly.pdbx_strand_id
1 'polypeptide(L)' 'MDNIRNLVERLKGKRYRAKLVRRSYIPKENGKQRPLGIPALEDKLVQLGCAKILTAIYEQDFVA' A
#
# COMPACT_ATOMS: atom_id res chain seq x y z
N MET A 1 -4.28 -14.21 -14.95
CA MET A 1 -3.01 -13.42 -14.95
C MET A 1 -3.21 -11.99 -15.48
N ASP A 2 -4.33 -11.71 -16.14
CA ASP A 2 -4.51 -10.44 -16.87
C ASP A 2 -4.64 -9.22 -15.96
N ASN A 3 -5.17 -9.38 -14.73
CA ASN A 3 -5.27 -8.28 -13.76
C ASN A 3 -3.90 -7.67 -13.43
N ILE A 4 -2.87 -8.48 -13.19
CA ILE A 4 -1.53 -7.99 -12.87
C ILE A 4 -0.90 -7.32 -14.10
N ARG A 5 -1.03 -7.92 -15.29
CA ARG A 5 -0.53 -7.33 -16.53
C ARG A 5 -1.19 -5.97 -16.79
N ASN A 6 -2.51 -5.87 -16.63
CA ASN A 6 -3.26 -4.62 -16.78
C ASN A 6 -2.86 -3.57 -15.73
N LEU A 7 -2.58 -3.98 -14.48
CA LEU A 7 -2.06 -3.07 -13.46
C LEU A 7 -0.68 -2.50 -13.87
N VAL A 8 0.23 -3.36 -14.35
CA VAL A 8 1.56 -2.95 -14.83
C VAL A 8 1.44 -1.97 -16.00
N GLU A 9 0.58 -2.25 -16.99
CA GLU A 9 0.36 -1.37 -18.13
C GLU A 9 -0.20 0.00 -17.72
N ARG A 10 -1.13 0.03 -16.75
CA ARG A 10 -1.63 1.31 -16.19
C ARG A 10 -0.56 2.08 -15.43
N LEU A 11 0.31 1.40 -14.67
CA LEU A 11 1.41 2.04 -13.92
C LEU A 11 2.44 2.65 -14.88
N LYS A 12 2.94 1.87 -15.85
CA LYS A 12 3.88 2.33 -16.87
C LYS A 12 3.31 3.50 -17.68
N GLY A 13 2.02 3.39 -18.02
CA GLY A 13 1.30 4.44 -18.73
C GLY A 13 0.92 5.67 -17.89
N LYS A 14 1.31 5.74 -16.61
CA LYS A 14 0.92 6.80 -15.66
C LYS A 14 -0.60 7.02 -15.55
N ARG A 15 -1.39 5.97 -15.81
CA ARG A 15 -2.86 5.97 -15.73
C ARG A 15 -3.41 5.30 -14.47
N TYR A 16 -2.54 4.71 -13.66
CA TYR A 16 -2.93 4.15 -12.36
C TYR A 16 -3.40 5.26 -11.41
N ARG A 17 -4.57 5.05 -10.80
CA ARG A 17 -5.14 5.91 -9.77
C ARG A 17 -5.48 5.02 -8.58
N ALA A 18 -4.88 5.30 -7.43
CA ALA A 18 -5.16 4.59 -6.19
C ALA A 18 -6.63 4.81 -5.80
N LYS A 19 -7.27 3.77 -5.25
CA LYS A 19 -8.64 3.87 -4.77
C LYS A 19 -8.70 4.55 -3.41
N LEU A 20 -9.88 5.05 -3.05
CA LEU A 20 -10.12 5.55 -1.70
C LEU A 20 -9.95 4.40 -0.70
N VAL A 21 -9.24 4.70 0.40
CA VAL A 21 -8.95 3.73 1.46
C VAL A 21 -10.22 3.50 2.29
N ARG A 22 -10.60 2.25 2.50
CA ARG A 22 -11.77 1.90 3.32
C ARG A 22 -11.43 2.07 4.80
N ARG A 23 -12.26 2.80 5.54
CA ARG A 23 -12.13 2.93 7.00
C ARG A 23 -12.74 1.72 7.70
N SER A 24 -12.03 1.16 8.67
CA SER A 24 -12.52 0.11 9.57
C SER A 24 -12.14 0.46 11.00
N TYR A 25 -12.96 0.07 11.97
CA TYR A 25 -12.71 0.30 13.39
C TYR A 25 -12.57 -1.03 14.09
N ILE A 26 -11.48 -1.20 14.84
CA ILE A 26 -11.24 -2.37 15.70
C ILE A 26 -11.09 -1.93 17.15
N PRO A 27 -11.48 -2.75 18.14
CA PRO A 27 -11.31 -2.41 19.54
C PRO A 27 -9.83 -2.31 19.92
N LYS A 28 -9.51 -1.36 20.81
CA LYS A 28 -8.25 -1.30 21.57
C LYS A 28 -8.46 -1.92 22.95
N GLU A 29 -7.36 -2.30 23.61
CA GLU A 29 -7.36 -2.80 24.99
C GLU A 29 -7.98 -1.81 25.99
N ASN A 30 -7.82 -0.50 25.75
CA ASN A 30 -8.37 0.55 26.60
C ASN A 30 -9.84 0.92 26.30
N GLY A 31 -10.59 0.06 25.60
CA GLY A 31 -12.00 0.26 25.26
C GLY A 31 -12.28 1.27 24.15
N LYS A 32 -11.28 2.02 23.68
CA LYS A 32 -11.43 2.94 22.53
C LYS A 32 -11.36 2.17 21.20
N GLN A 33 -11.76 2.81 20.10
CA GLN A 33 -11.63 2.24 18.76
C GLN A 33 -10.31 2.68 18.09
N ARG A 34 -9.66 1.78 17.34
CA ARG A 34 -8.51 2.07 16.45
C ARG A 34 -9.01 2.17 15.01
N PRO A 35 -8.92 3.33 14.37
CA PRO A 35 -9.23 3.45 12.96
C PRO A 35 -8.12 2.81 12.12
N LEU A 36 -8.47 1.84 11.28
CA LEU A 36 -7.62 1.26 10.26
C LEU A 36 -7.99 1.78 8.87
N GLY A 37 -6.98 2.00 8.04
CA GLY A 37 -7.15 2.22 6.61
C GLY A 37 -6.86 0.94 5.84
N ILE A 38 -7.86 0.39 5.16
CA ILE A 38 -7.73 -0.84 4.38
C ILE A 38 -7.66 -0.45 2.89
N PRO A 39 -6.49 -0.52 2.25
CA PRO A 39 -6.35 -0.23 0.82
C PRO A 39 -6.97 -1.35 -0.04
N ALA A 40 -7.28 -1.04 -1.29
CA ALA A 40 -7.63 -2.08 -2.26
C ALA A 40 -6.44 -3.03 -2.49
N LEU A 41 -6.71 -4.26 -2.93
CA LEU A 41 -5.65 -5.27 -3.11
C LEU A 41 -4.56 -4.82 -4.09
N GLU A 42 -4.96 -4.24 -5.24
CA GLU A 42 -4.01 -3.70 -6.21
C GLU A 42 -3.15 -2.60 -5.59
N ASP A 43 -3.75 -1.67 -4.85
CA ASP A 43 -3.03 -0.57 -4.21
C ASP A 43 -2.03 -1.10 -3.17
N LYS A 44 -2.41 -2.13 -2.41
CA LYS A 44 -1.53 -2.80 -1.45
C LYS A 44 -0.33 -3.46 -2.13
N LEU A 45 -0.53 -4.06 -3.31
CA LEU A 45 0.56 -4.66 -4.10
C LEU A 45 1.52 -3.59 -4.62
N VAL A 46 1.00 -2.47 -5.14
CA VAL A 46 1.84 -1.35 -5.59
C VAL A 46 2.62 -0.76 -4.43
N GLN A 47 1.96 -0.51 -3.29
CA GLN A 47 2.61 -0.03 -2.07
C GLN A 47 3.73 -0.97 -1.61
N LEU A 48 3.51 -2.28 -1.62
CA LEU A 48 4.53 -3.26 -1.27
C LEU A 48 5.74 -3.21 -2.23
N GLY A 49 5.49 -3.09 -3.53
CA GLY A 49 6.55 -2.94 -4.54
C GLY A 49 7.38 -1.68 -4.30
N CYS A 50 6.73 -0.54 -4.06
CA CYS A 50 7.41 0.71 -3.72
C CYS A 50 8.20 0.59 -2.41
N ALA A 51 7.61 0.01 -1.37
CA ALA A 51 8.26 -0.17 -0.08
C ALA A 51 9.56 -0.96 -0.21
N LYS A 52 9.57 -2.06 -0.98
CA LYS A 52 10.81 -2.84 -1.22
C LYS A 52 11.94 -2.00 -1.82
N ILE A 53 11.63 -1.17 -2.81
CA ILE A 53 12.63 -0.30 -3.45
C ILE A 53 13.12 0.76 -2.48
N LEU A 54 12.20 1.43 -1.78
CA LEU A 54 12.54 2.50 -0.84
C LEU A 54 13.33 1.97 0.37
N THR A 55 12.95 0.82 0.93
CA THR A 55 13.72 0.18 1.99
C THR A 55 15.14 -0.14 1.52
N ALA A 56 15.32 -0.71 0.32
CA ALA A 56 16.66 -1.00 -0.19
C ALA A 56 17.55 0.24 -0.35
N ILE A 57 16.95 1.41 -0.56
CA ILE A 57 17.66 2.70 -0.65
C ILE A 57 17.96 3.26 0.74
N TYR A 58 16.93 3.35 1.60
CA TYR A 58 17.00 4.13 2.83
C TYR A 58 17.41 3.34 4.07
N GLU A 59 17.34 2.00 4.07
CA GLU A 59 17.69 1.22 5.26
C GLU A 59 19.12 1.52 5.73
N GLN A 60 20.05 1.73 4.80
CA GLN A 60 21.44 2.07 5.12
C GLN A 60 21.57 3.40 5.90
N ASP A 61 20.67 4.35 5.67
CA ASP A 61 20.68 5.65 6.35
C ASP A 61 20.06 5.59 7.76
N PHE A 62 19.24 4.57 8.04
CA PHE A 62 18.54 4.42 9.33
C PHE A 62 19.25 3.49 10.32
N VAL A 63 20.21 2.66 9.88
CA VAL A 63 20.92 1.65 10.72
C VAL A 63 22.18 2.24 11.39
N ALA A 64 22.25 3.57 11.56
CA ALA A 64 23.34 4.24 12.28
C ALA A 64 23.40 3.87 13.77
#